data_AF-A0A2D9PNH7-F1
#
_entry.id   AF-A0A2D9PNH7-F1
#
_cell.length_a   1.000
_cell.length_b   1.000
_cell.length_c   1.000
_cell.angle_alpha   90.00
_cell.angle_beta   90.00
_cell.angle_gamma   90.00
#
_symmetry.space_group_name_H-M   'P 1'
#
loop_
_entity.id
_entity.type
_entity.pdbx_description
1 polymer ?
#
loop_
_entity_poly.entity_id
_entity_poly.type
_entity_poly.pdbx_seq_one_letter_code
_entity_poly.pdbx_strand_id
1 'polypeptide(L)'
;MSRLRLYNRKKEEKAPIAEIATPHVAAHHILIEAVPVPVGTNEYDPQTAKMQGETLNEFRSMAKDTFEPNECRCVSNAGQRLYQTTETYGTAMSAEQMIEKMKSGDLTLRINFRRPGIHSATTCMELNHELLSRLLEESPDAKLNKTLELRVKAEAHVAVPRHGAMFITVTKQGPLHLLAHIDYKIMSSYDQMYHSN
;
A
#
# COMPACT_ATOMS: atom_id res chain seq x y z
N MET A 1 13.51 -13.91 -78.11
CA MET A 1 12.84 -14.34 -76.85
C MET A 1 13.05 -13.27 -75.80
N SER A 2 11.95 -12.86 -75.17
CA SER A 2 11.79 -11.72 -74.27
C SER A 2 12.69 -11.80 -73.03
N ARG A 3 13.42 -10.72 -72.70
CA ARG A 3 14.12 -10.57 -71.41
C ARG A 3 13.38 -9.51 -70.59
N LEU A 4 12.68 -10.00 -69.56
CA LEU A 4 12.00 -9.22 -68.53
C LEU A 4 12.97 -8.25 -67.84
N ARG A 5 12.49 -7.01 -67.64
CA ARG A 5 13.06 -6.04 -66.69
C ARG A 5 12.65 -6.46 -65.27
N LEU A 6 13.62 -6.60 -64.36
CA LEU A 6 13.38 -6.68 -62.92
C LEU A 6 13.82 -5.36 -62.27
N TYR A 7 12.87 -4.76 -61.56
CA TYR A 7 12.96 -3.49 -60.86
C TYR A 7 13.92 -3.56 -59.67
N ASN A 8 14.83 -2.58 -59.56
CA ASN A 8 15.54 -2.27 -58.33
C ASN A 8 14.56 -1.70 -57.29
N ARG A 9 14.21 -2.49 -56.28
CA ARG A 9 13.49 -2.00 -55.09
C ARG A 9 14.54 -1.72 -54.00
N LYS A 10 14.95 -0.46 -53.84
CA LYS A 10 15.74 -0.04 -52.67
C LYS A 10 14.91 -0.32 -51.41
N LYS A 11 15.47 -1.10 -50.50
CA LYS A 11 14.92 -1.36 -49.17
C LYS A 11 15.36 -0.19 -48.29
N GLU A 12 14.45 0.70 -47.93
CA GLU A 12 14.72 1.72 -46.92
C GLU A 12 14.79 1.03 -45.55
N GLU A 13 16.01 0.79 -45.06
CA GLU A 13 16.23 0.45 -43.66
C GLU A 13 16.00 1.71 -42.82
N LYS A 14 14.83 1.79 -42.18
CA LYS A 14 14.63 2.74 -41.09
C LYS A 14 15.47 2.26 -39.90
N ALA A 15 16.41 3.11 -39.48
CA ALA A 15 17.17 2.89 -38.25
C ALA A 15 16.20 2.68 -37.06
N PRO A 16 16.53 1.81 -36.09
CA PRO A 16 15.70 1.62 -34.92
C PRO A 16 15.65 2.94 -34.15
N ILE A 17 14.46 3.53 -34.08
CA ILE A 17 14.19 4.65 -33.17
C ILE A 17 14.30 4.05 -31.78
N ALA A 18 15.35 4.40 -31.05
CA ALA A 18 15.43 4.07 -29.63
C ALA A 18 14.18 4.65 -28.97
N GLU A 19 13.34 3.78 -28.39
CA GLU A 19 12.28 4.21 -27.50
C GLU A 19 12.95 5.05 -26.41
N ILE A 20 12.68 6.35 -26.44
CA ILE A 20 13.06 7.24 -25.35
C ILE A 20 12.27 6.71 -24.17
N ALA A 21 12.93 5.96 -23.30
CA ALA A 21 12.36 5.50 -22.05
C ALA A 21 11.86 6.76 -21.33
N THR A 22 10.54 6.96 -21.35
CA THR A 22 9.90 7.98 -20.53
C THR A 22 10.33 7.70 -19.10
N PRO A 23 10.94 8.68 -18.40
CA PRO A 23 11.30 8.47 -17.00
C PRO A 23 10.03 8.06 -16.27
N HIS A 24 10.03 6.85 -15.68
CA HIS A 24 8.94 6.37 -14.86
C HIS A 24 8.83 7.36 -13.70
N VAL A 25 7.87 8.28 -13.76
CA VAL A 25 7.60 9.18 -12.64
C VAL A 25 7.20 8.25 -11.50
N ALA A 26 7.99 8.22 -10.42
CA ALA A 26 7.67 7.38 -9.28
C ALA A 26 6.25 7.72 -8.80
N ALA A 27 5.34 6.75 -8.90
CA ALA A 27 3.94 6.98 -8.56
C ALA A 27 3.76 6.95 -7.04
N HIS A 28 2.80 7.73 -6.55
CA HIS A 28 2.32 7.58 -5.18
C HIS A 28 1.76 6.16 -5.02
N HIS A 29 2.07 5.48 -3.93
CA HIS A 29 1.54 4.14 -3.69
C HIS A 29 1.39 3.86 -2.20
N ILE A 30 0.52 2.92 -1.88
CA ILE A 30 0.47 2.29 -0.57
C ILE A 30 1.32 1.01 -0.63
N LEU A 31 2.11 0.79 0.43
CA LEU A 31 2.83 -0.45 0.65
C LEU A 31 2.49 -0.95 2.06
N ILE A 32 1.94 -2.15 2.14
CA ILE A 32 1.72 -2.83 3.42
C ILE A 32 2.97 -3.66 3.72
N GLU A 33 3.45 -3.60 4.96
CA GLU A 33 4.59 -4.40 5.41
C GLU A 33 4.25 -5.09 6.73
N ALA A 34 4.30 -6.42 6.76
CA ALA A 34 4.34 -7.15 8.02
C ALA A 34 5.73 -7.02 8.65
N VAL A 35 5.76 -6.71 9.95
CA VAL A 35 6.98 -6.57 10.75
C VAL A 35 6.76 -7.10 12.17
N PRO A 36 7.81 -7.52 12.90
CA PRO A 36 7.72 -7.79 14.32
C PRO A 36 7.27 -6.55 15.10
N VAL A 37 6.52 -6.75 16.18
CA VAL A 37 6.21 -5.67 17.12
C VAL A 37 7.52 -5.14 17.72
N PRO A 38 7.78 -3.82 17.69
CA PRO A 38 9.01 -3.26 18.25
C PRO A 38 9.10 -3.52 19.76
N VAL A 39 10.25 -4.04 20.21
CA VAL A 39 10.56 -4.27 21.63
C VAL A 39 11.51 -3.19 22.17
N GLY A 40 11.44 -2.92 23.48
CA GLY A 40 12.34 -1.97 24.13
C GLY A 40 13.80 -2.43 24.16
N THR A 41 14.72 -1.52 24.46
CA THR A 41 16.19 -1.73 24.44
C THR A 41 16.68 -2.93 25.26
N ASN A 42 15.91 -3.40 26.26
CA ASN A 42 16.26 -4.51 27.15
C ASN A 42 15.27 -5.69 27.10
N GLU A 43 14.38 -5.72 26.11
CA GLU A 43 13.32 -6.73 25.98
C GLU A 43 13.60 -7.73 24.85
N TYR A 44 14.81 -7.68 24.27
CA TYR A 44 15.19 -8.58 23.19
C TYR A 44 15.37 -10.02 23.70
N ASP A 45 14.58 -10.92 23.13
CA ASP A 45 14.73 -12.37 23.28
C ASP A 45 15.05 -13.03 21.92
N PRO A 46 16.21 -13.69 21.76
CA PRO A 46 16.57 -14.40 20.54
C PRO A 46 15.56 -15.47 20.10
N GLN A 47 14.90 -16.16 21.04
CA GLN A 47 13.93 -17.21 20.67
C GLN A 47 12.65 -16.60 20.09
N THR A 48 12.16 -15.54 20.71
CA THR A 48 11.05 -14.73 20.18
C THR A 48 11.38 -14.16 18.80
N ALA A 49 12.56 -13.56 18.62
CA ALA A 49 12.99 -13.01 17.34
C ALA A 49 13.07 -14.08 16.23
N LYS A 50 13.51 -15.30 16.56
CA LYS A 50 13.55 -16.41 15.62
C LYS A 50 12.14 -16.83 15.20
N MET A 51 11.24 -17.03 16.16
CA MET A 51 9.83 -17.35 15.90
C MET A 51 9.17 -16.27 15.04
N GLN A 52 9.32 -14.99 15.40
CA GLN A 52 8.83 -13.84 14.62
C GLN A 52 9.34 -13.89 13.18
N GLY A 53 10.63 -14.20 12.97
CA GLY A 53 11.22 -14.33 11.63
C GLY A 53 10.62 -15.48 10.81
N GLU A 54 10.40 -16.63 11.42
CA GLU A 54 9.76 -17.79 10.77
C GLU A 54 8.31 -17.49 10.39
N THR A 55 7.52 -16.95 11.34
CA THR A 55 6.13 -16.56 11.08
C THR A 55 6.02 -15.46 10.05
N LEU A 56 6.93 -14.48 10.05
CA LEU A 56 6.95 -13.39 9.08
C LEU A 56 7.21 -13.90 7.65
N ASN A 57 8.15 -14.83 7.49
CA ASN A 57 8.43 -15.43 6.18
C ASN A 57 7.22 -16.21 5.65
N GLU A 58 6.57 -16.99 6.53
CA GLU A 58 5.37 -17.72 6.18
C GLU A 58 4.22 -16.77 5.81
N PHE A 59 4.00 -15.72 6.61
CA PHE A 59 2.97 -14.71 6.35
C PHE A 59 3.18 -14.04 4.98
N ARG A 60 4.41 -13.61 4.67
CA ARG A 60 4.75 -13.01 3.36
C ARG A 60 4.54 -13.96 2.18
N SER A 61 4.79 -15.25 2.38
CA SER A 61 4.57 -16.25 1.33
C SER A 61 3.08 -16.50 1.04
N MET A 62 2.22 -16.42 2.07
CA MET A 62 0.78 -16.69 1.94
C MET A 62 -0.01 -15.49 1.43
N ALA A 63 0.36 -14.26 1.81
CA ALA A 63 -0.34 -13.03 1.44
C ALA A 63 0.47 -12.19 0.43
N LYS A 64 1.06 -12.85 -0.58
CA LYS A 64 2.04 -12.22 -1.48
C LYS A 64 1.49 -10.95 -2.15
N ASP A 65 0.26 -11.01 -2.64
CA ASP A 65 -0.47 -9.91 -3.29
C ASP A 65 -0.76 -8.72 -2.36
N THR A 66 -0.82 -8.94 -1.05
CA THR A 66 -1.09 -7.89 -0.06
C THR A 66 0.12 -6.97 0.15
N PHE A 67 1.33 -7.49 -0.06
CA PHE A 67 2.58 -6.77 0.23
C PHE A 67 3.23 -6.14 -1.01
N GLU A 68 2.58 -6.21 -2.17
CA GLU A 68 3.02 -5.51 -3.37
C GLU A 68 2.58 -4.02 -3.33
N PRO A 69 3.34 -3.10 -3.95
CA PRO A 69 2.93 -1.70 -4.08
C PRO A 69 1.58 -1.55 -4.80
N ASN A 70 0.66 -0.80 -4.20
CA ASN A 70 -0.63 -0.46 -4.81
C ASN A 70 -0.67 1.03 -5.16
N GLU A 71 -0.63 1.33 -6.47
CA GLU A 71 -0.58 2.70 -6.97
C GLU A 71 -1.79 3.52 -6.52
N CYS A 72 -1.56 4.82 -6.34
CA CYS A 72 -2.57 5.74 -5.87
C CYS A 72 -2.90 6.79 -6.92
N ARG A 73 -4.20 6.98 -7.17
CA ARG A 73 -4.68 8.20 -7.83
C ARG A 73 -4.88 9.30 -6.80
N CYS A 74 -4.55 10.54 -7.16
CA CYS A 74 -4.74 11.70 -6.30
C CYS A 74 -5.97 12.52 -6.75
N VAL A 75 -6.86 12.81 -5.80
CA VAL A 75 -7.99 13.72 -5.96
C VAL A 75 -7.81 14.89 -4.99
N SER A 76 -7.94 16.12 -5.49
CA SER A 76 -7.86 17.33 -4.68
C SER A 76 -9.25 17.94 -4.52
N ASN A 77 -9.64 18.27 -3.28
CA ASN A 77 -10.91 18.95 -3.00
C ASN A 77 -10.79 19.81 -1.73
N ALA A 78 -11.31 21.04 -1.75
CA ALA A 78 -11.42 21.91 -0.58
C ALA A 78 -10.15 22.01 0.30
N GLY A 79 -8.98 22.14 -0.32
CA GLY A 79 -7.71 22.23 0.39
C GLY A 79 -7.18 20.91 0.94
N GLN A 80 -7.81 19.77 0.62
CA GLN A 80 -7.37 18.43 0.98
C GLN A 80 -6.94 17.64 -0.27
N ARG A 81 -5.98 16.74 -0.08
CA ARG A 81 -5.60 15.71 -1.04
C ARG A 81 -6.05 14.35 -0.51
N LEU A 82 -6.64 13.57 -1.40
CA LEU A 82 -7.07 12.20 -1.17
C LEU A 82 -6.35 11.31 -2.18
N TYR A 83 -5.48 10.46 -1.68
CA TYR A 83 -4.79 9.42 -2.44
C TYR A 83 -5.53 8.11 -2.25
N GLN A 84 -5.93 7.46 -3.34
CA GLN A 84 -6.75 6.25 -3.29
C GLN A 84 -6.07 5.14 -4.07
N THR A 85 -5.94 3.98 -3.46
CA THR A 85 -5.42 2.78 -4.15
C THR A 85 -6.26 2.47 -5.38
N THR A 86 -5.60 2.21 -6.51
CA THR A 86 -6.27 1.98 -7.80
C THR A 86 -6.78 0.55 -7.93
N GLU A 87 -6.16 -0.39 -7.23
CA GLU A 87 -6.54 -1.80 -7.24
C GLU A 87 -7.10 -2.24 -5.89
N THR A 88 -7.94 -3.27 -5.91
CA THR A 88 -8.28 -4.00 -4.69
C THR A 88 -7.12 -4.87 -4.27
N TYR A 89 -6.83 -4.97 -2.97
CA TYR A 89 -5.86 -5.95 -2.50
C TYR A 89 -6.33 -7.37 -2.82
N GLY A 90 -5.36 -8.26 -3.03
CA GLY A 90 -5.66 -9.60 -3.48
C GLY A 90 -6.30 -10.47 -2.39
N THR A 91 -6.80 -11.63 -2.82
CA THR A 91 -7.70 -12.48 -2.04
C THR A 91 -7.00 -13.69 -1.43
N ALA A 92 -5.68 -13.75 -1.50
CA ALA A 92 -4.89 -14.89 -1.03
C ALA A 92 -5.00 -15.12 0.49
N MET A 93 -5.31 -14.09 1.27
CA MET A 93 -5.51 -14.18 2.71
C MET A 93 -6.66 -13.29 3.18
N SER A 94 -7.52 -13.81 4.04
CA SER A 94 -8.58 -13.01 4.67
C SER A 94 -8.07 -12.19 5.85
N ALA A 95 -8.78 -11.13 6.22
CA ALA A 95 -8.44 -10.30 7.37
C ALA A 95 -8.44 -11.11 8.68
N GLU A 96 -9.32 -12.10 8.82
CA GLU A 96 -9.33 -13.02 9.96
C GLU A 96 -8.04 -13.84 10.03
N GLN A 97 -7.57 -14.38 8.89
CA GLN A 97 -6.31 -15.11 8.84
C GLN A 97 -5.11 -14.20 9.13
N MET A 98 -5.15 -12.95 8.67
CA MET A 98 -4.14 -11.94 9.00
C MET A 98 -4.08 -11.68 10.51
N ILE A 99 -5.23 -11.50 11.17
CA ILE A 99 -5.32 -11.31 12.63
C ILE A 99 -4.65 -12.49 13.36
N GLU A 100 -4.98 -13.72 13.01
CA GLU A 100 -4.41 -14.91 13.67
C GLU A 100 -2.90 -15.03 13.44
N LYS A 101 -2.41 -14.74 12.22
CA LYS A 101 -0.97 -14.75 11.91
C LYS A 101 -0.22 -13.64 12.65
N MET A 102 -0.79 -12.44 12.72
CA MET A 102 -0.20 -11.33 13.46
C MET A 102 -0.12 -11.63 14.96
N LYS A 103 -1.20 -12.17 15.53
CA LYS A 103 -1.27 -12.51 16.95
C LYS A 103 -0.32 -13.65 17.33
N SER A 104 -0.27 -14.72 16.53
CA SER A 104 0.59 -15.87 16.81
C SER A 104 2.08 -15.57 16.64
N GLY A 105 2.43 -14.68 15.72
CA GLY A 105 3.81 -14.29 15.45
C GLY A 105 4.29 -13.04 16.16
N ASP A 106 3.49 -12.41 17.02
CA ASP A 106 3.77 -11.08 17.60
C ASP A 106 4.23 -10.06 16.53
N LEU A 107 3.39 -9.95 15.49
CA LEU A 107 3.61 -9.09 14.33
C LEU A 107 2.56 -7.97 14.25
N THR A 108 2.93 -6.90 13.56
CA THR A 108 2.07 -5.77 13.24
C THR A 108 2.18 -5.42 11.75
N LEU A 109 1.19 -4.73 11.19
CA LEU A 109 1.24 -4.22 9.82
C LEU A 109 1.61 -2.74 9.83
N ARG A 110 2.59 -2.37 9.01
CA ARG A 110 2.91 -0.99 8.68
C ARG A 110 2.27 -0.64 7.35
N ILE A 111 1.36 0.31 7.37
CA ILE A 111 0.75 0.87 6.18
C ILE A 111 1.55 2.11 5.80
N ASN A 112 2.29 2.01 4.70
CA ASN A 112 3.17 3.07 4.22
C ASN A 112 2.55 3.74 3.01
N PHE A 113 2.25 5.03 3.12
CA PHE A 113 2.04 5.87 1.94
C PHE A 113 3.39 6.40 1.47
N ARG A 114 3.76 6.02 0.25
CA ARG A 114 5.00 6.39 -0.40
C ARG A 114 4.73 7.47 -1.45
N ARG A 115 5.49 8.56 -1.38
CA ARG A 115 5.45 9.70 -2.29
C ARG A 115 6.72 9.71 -3.16
N PRO A 116 6.65 10.21 -4.41
CA PRO A 116 7.84 10.63 -5.13
C PRO A 116 8.52 11.81 -4.42
N GLY A 117 9.83 11.69 -4.17
CA GLY A 117 10.64 12.76 -3.58
C GLY A 117 11.95 12.25 -2.97
N ILE A 118 12.88 13.17 -2.71
CA ILE A 118 14.22 12.87 -2.14
C ILE A 118 14.19 12.86 -0.59
N HIS A 119 13.24 13.57 0.03
CA HIS A 119 13.11 13.72 1.48
C HIS A 119 11.69 13.40 1.96
N SER A 120 11.55 12.78 3.15
CA SER A 120 10.28 12.41 3.78
C SER A 120 9.23 11.78 2.84
N ALA A 121 9.71 10.85 2.01
CA ALA A 121 8.93 10.15 1.00
C ALA A 121 7.87 9.20 1.59
N THR A 122 7.82 9.01 2.91
CA THR A 122 6.96 7.99 3.53
C THR A 122 6.20 8.53 4.72
N THR A 123 4.89 8.29 4.73
CA THR A 123 4.07 8.34 5.95
C THR A 123 3.70 6.91 6.33
N CYS A 124 4.05 6.50 7.54
CA CYS A 124 3.78 5.16 8.06
C CYS A 124 2.74 5.24 9.18
N MET A 125 1.72 4.38 9.13
CA MET A 125 0.76 4.18 10.21
C MET A 125 0.67 2.70 10.57
N GLU A 126 0.44 2.41 11.84
CA GLU A 126 0.33 1.04 12.33
C GLU A 126 -1.11 0.54 12.23
N LEU A 127 -1.26 -0.68 11.70
CA LEU A 127 -2.47 -1.49 11.80
C LEU A 127 -2.11 -2.77 12.56
N ASN A 128 -2.35 -2.76 13.88
CA ASN A 128 -2.15 -3.94 14.72
C ASN A 128 -3.36 -4.89 14.65
N HIS A 129 -3.21 -6.10 15.19
CA HIS A 129 -4.27 -7.11 15.11
C HIS A 129 -5.54 -6.68 15.84
N GLU A 130 -5.45 -5.90 16.93
CA GLU A 130 -6.60 -5.41 17.69
C GLU A 130 -7.42 -4.37 16.91
N LEU A 131 -6.76 -3.49 16.17
CA LEU A 131 -7.39 -2.52 15.27
C LEU A 131 -8.10 -3.26 14.13
N LEU A 132 -7.43 -4.25 13.53
CA LEU A 132 -8.02 -5.05 12.47
C LEU A 132 -9.22 -5.87 12.98
N SER A 133 -9.13 -6.48 14.17
CA SER A 133 -10.27 -7.17 14.81
C SER A 133 -11.44 -6.23 15.04
N ARG A 134 -11.20 -5.03 15.59
CA ARG A 134 -12.25 -4.01 15.78
C ARG A 134 -12.92 -3.62 14.47
N LEU A 135 -12.14 -3.42 13.40
CA LEU A 135 -12.69 -3.16 12.06
C LEU A 135 -13.66 -4.27 11.62
N LEU A 136 -13.39 -5.54 11.94
CA LEU A 136 -14.29 -6.65 11.59
C LEU A 136 -15.57 -6.68 12.43
N GLU A 137 -15.62 -5.99 13.56
CA GLU A 137 -16.80 -5.87 14.44
C GLU A 137 -17.70 -4.70 14.06
N GLU A 138 -17.17 -3.72 13.32
CA GLU A 138 -17.92 -2.53 12.89
C GLU A 138 -19.14 -2.88 12.02
N SER A 139 -20.14 -2.00 12.05
CA SER A 139 -21.29 -2.12 11.16
C SER A 139 -20.90 -1.73 9.74
N PRO A 140 -21.30 -2.50 8.71
CA PRO A 140 -21.02 -2.14 7.34
C PRO A 140 -21.79 -0.88 6.91
N ASP A 141 -21.21 -0.14 5.97
CA ASP A 141 -21.86 0.97 5.29
C ASP A 141 -22.91 0.49 4.25
N ALA A 142 -23.54 1.44 3.56
CA ALA A 142 -24.53 1.16 2.52
C ALA A 142 -23.99 0.33 1.33
N LYS A 143 -22.66 0.23 1.18
CA LYS A 143 -21.98 -0.57 0.16
C LYS A 143 -21.44 -1.90 0.71
N LEU A 144 -21.82 -2.26 1.94
CA LEU A 144 -21.36 -3.46 2.65
C LEU A 144 -19.86 -3.46 2.99
N ASN A 145 -19.26 -2.27 3.05
CA ASN A 145 -17.87 -2.09 3.41
C ASN A 145 -17.74 -1.66 4.87
N LYS A 146 -16.67 -2.10 5.52
CA LYS A 146 -16.27 -1.59 6.84
C LYS A 146 -15.00 -0.80 6.67
N THR A 147 -14.90 0.36 7.31
CA THR A 147 -13.73 1.22 7.20
C THR A 147 -13.26 1.71 8.56
N LEU A 148 -11.95 1.62 8.81
CA LEU A 148 -11.29 2.12 10.00
C LEU A 148 -10.35 3.26 9.63
N GLU A 149 -10.34 4.31 10.45
CA GLU A 149 -9.37 5.39 10.34
C GLU A 149 -8.13 5.11 11.20
N LEU A 150 -6.96 5.16 10.57
CA LEU A 150 -5.65 5.14 11.22
C LEU A 150 -5.08 6.55 11.26
N ARG A 151 -4.46 6.87 12.39
CA ARG A 151 -3.75 8.13 12.63
C ARG A 151 -2.44 7.85 13.36
N VAL A 152 -1.51 8.77 13.24
CA VAL A 152 -0.35 8.80 14.14
C VAL A 152 -0.86 8.99 15.58
N LYS A 153 -0.34 8.22 16.53
CA LYS A 153 -0.82 8.18 17.93
C LYS A 153 -0.90 9.56 18.59
N ALA A 154 0.06 10.45 18.32
CA ALA A 154 0.09 11.82 18.83
C ALA A 154 -1.05 12.71 18.27
N GLU A 155 -1.69 12.32 17.17
CA GLU A 155 -2.73 13.07 16.47
C GLU A 155 -4.11 12.41 16.53
N ALA A 156 -4.27 11.36 17.37
CA ALA A 156 -5.50 10.57 17.46
C ALA A 156 -6.76 11.43 17.70
N HIS A 157 -6.63 12.52 18.46
CA HIS A 157 -7.74 13.39 18.86
C HIS A 157 -7.75 14.77 18.18
N VAL A 158 -6.81 15.02 17.26
CA VAL A 158 -6.69 16.33 16.60
C VAL A 158 -7.68 16.41 15.44
N ALA A 159 -8.40 17.54 15.31
CA ALA A 159 -9.37 17.72 14.24
C ALA A 159 -8.75 17.70 12.83
N VAL A 160 -7.52 18.22 12.71
CA VAL A 160 -6.76 18.29 11.45
C VAL A 160 -5.36 17.71 11.67
N PRO A 161 -5.13 16.42 11.38
CA PRO A 161 -3.83 15.77 11.60
C PRO A 161 -2.78 16.28 10.61
N ARG A 162 -1.58 16.62 11.10
CA ARG A 162 -0.48 17.12 10.25
C ARG A 162 0.12 16.03 9.38
N HIS A 163 0.04 14.78 9.82
CA HIS A 163 0.54 13.63 9.08
C HIS A 163 -0.55 12.96 8.22
N GLY A 164 -1.75 13.55 8.19
CA GLY A 164 -2.91 12.97 7.52
C GLY A 164 -3.51 11.79 8.29
N ALA A 165 -4.41 11.08 7.63
CA ALA A 165 -5.06 9.86 8.13
C ALA A 165 -5.14 8.83 7.00
N MET A 166 -5.03 7.55 7.34
CA MET A 166 -5.28 6.45 6.41
C MET A 166 -6.63 5.81 6.73
N PHE A 167 -7.36 5.39 5.70
CA PHE A 167 -8.65 4.72 5.83
C PHE A 167 -8.50 3.33 5.24
N ILE A 168 -8.62 2.32 6.09
CA ILE A 168 -8.50 0.91 5.71
C ILE A 168 -9.90 0.35 5.52
N THR A 169 -10.22 -0.09 4.31
CA THR A 169 -11.53 -0.65 3.99
C THR A 169 -11.44 -2.15 3.78
N VAL A 170 -12.36 -2.89 4.40
CA VAL A 170 -12.60 -4.31 4.12
C VAL A 170 -13.99 -4.51 3.53
N THR A 171 -14.11 -5.51 2.67
CA THR A 171 -15.39 -5.95 2.10
C THR A 171 -15.66 -7.38 2.54
N LYS A 172 -16.91 -7.65 2.94
CA LYS A 172 -17.32 -9.00 3.34
C LYS A 172 -17.56 -9.88 2.12
N GLN A 173 -16.93 -11.05 2.07
CA GLN A 173 -17.14 -12.09 1.07
C GLN A 173 -17.51 -13.42 1.77
N GLY A 174 -18.80 -13.71 1.81
CA GLY A 174 -19.31 -14.87 2.56
C GLY A 174 -19.07 -14.69 4.07
N PRO A 175 -18.43 -15.65 4.76
CA PRO A 175 -18.13 -15.53 6.19
C PRO A 175 -16.86 -14.72 6.49
N LEU A 176 -16.04 -14.40 5.48
CA LEU A 176 -14.73 -13.78 5.64
C LEU A 176 -14.72 -12.32 5.17
N HIS A 177 -13.69 -11.57 5.56
CA HIS A 177 -13.45 -10.21 5.09
C HIS A 177 -12.15 -10.14 4.30
N LEU A 178 -12.15 -9.39 3.20
CA LEU A 178 -10.99 -9.13 2.37
C LEU A 178 -10.61 -7.65 2.45
N LEU A 179 -9.31 -7.35 2.46
CA LEU A 179 -8.83 -5.98 2.30
C LEU A 179 -9.23 -5.47 0.92
N ALA A 180 -9.94 -4.36 0.88
CA ALA A 180 -10.44 -3.77 -0.36
C ALA A 180 -9.54 -2.62 -0.80
N HIS A 181 -9.58 -1.50 -0.09
CA HIS A 181 -8.88 -0.28 -0.45
C HIS A 181 -8.20 0.36 0.74
N ILE A 182 -7.14 1.13 0.48
CA ILE A 182 -6.51 2.00 1.46
C ILE A 182 -6.45 3.41 0.87
N ASP A 183 -7.11 4.35 1.54
CA ASP A 183 -7.09 5.75 1.16
C ASP A 183 -6.22 6.55 2.13
N TYR A 184 -5.41 7.48 1.63
CA TYR A 184 -4.64 8.42 2.44
C TYR A 184 -5.13 9.85 2.22
N LYS A 185 -5.53 10.51 3.30
CA LYS A 185 -6.07 11.87 3.28
C LYS A 185 -5.19 12.82 4.07
N ILE A 186 -4.84 13.95 3.48
CA ILE A 186 -4.00 14.97 4.11
C ILE A 186 -4.41 16.38 3.65
N MET A 187 -4.19 17.39 4.50
CA MET A 187 -4.30 18.79 4.08
C MET A 187 -3.23 19.12 3.04
N SER A 188 -3.61 19.81 1.96
CA SER A 188 -2.70 20.15 0.86
C SER A 188 -1.50 20.96 1.33
N SER A 189 -1.68 21.85 2.32
CA SER A 189 -0.60 22.64 2.90
C SER A 189 0.45 21.79 3.62
N TYR A 190 0.02 20.73 4.31
CA TYR A 190 0.96 19.80 4.96
C TYR A 190 1.57 18.84 3.94
N ASP A 191 0.79 18.37 2.98
CA ASP A 191 1.30 17.48 1.94
C ASP A 191 2.40 18.16 1.10
N GLN A 192 2.21 19.45 0.77
CA GLN A 192 3.21 20.23 0.05
C GLN A 192 4.57 20.25 0.76
N MET A 193 4.61 20.30 2.10
CA MET A 193 5.86 20.26 2.87
C MET A 193 6.69 18.98 2.63
N TYR A 194 6.04 17.88 2.22
CA TYR A 194 6.72 16.62 1.92
C TYR A 194 7.13 16.50 0.44
N HIS A 195 6.66 17.40 -0.42
CA HIS A 195 6.99 17.43 -1.85
C HIS A 195 7.98 18.53 -2.21
N SER A 196 8.00 19.64 -1.46
CA SER A 196 8.91 20.75 -1.69
C SER A 196 10.20 20.58 -0.90
N ASN A 197 11.24 20.10 -1.59
CA ASN A 197 12.67 20.42 -1.39
C ASN A 197 13.44 19.98 -2.63
#